data_AF-A0A166I4G1-F1
#
_entry.id   AF-A0A166I4G1-F1
#
_cell.length_a   1.000
_cell.length_b   1.000
_cell.length_c   1.000
_cell.angle_alpha   90.00
_cell.angle_beta   90.00
_cell.angle_gamma   90.00
#
_symmetry.space_group_name_H-M   'P 1'
#
loop_
_entity.id
_entity.type
_entity.pdbx_description
1 polymer ?
#
loop_
_entity_poly.entity_id
_entity_poly.type
_entity_poly.pdbx_seq_one_letter_code
_entity_poly.pdbx_strand_id
1 'polypeptide(L)'
;MEDPIDEARVEVERAQVLDTCNWQMANLLRYSQPSRITEAEPYLRAVIEGHEGPTPEDTPAMLLAVALHKTPGRENEAYKILKDAMEHGDGGAGPYTFLWAKSAIARMLRRVKRDEEAKELEEEVIDWIKWHPYGMPPSKLRALVVDDAEPDDAPNAILDDPRVKEQLGNAVEIPGGIGMFGNTVIHFG
;
A
#
# COMPACT_ATOMS: atom_id res chain seq x y z
N MET A 1 32.20 36.15 -18.57
CA MET A 1 30.81 36.61 -18.71
C MET A 1 30.00 35.43 -18.26
N GLU A 2 29.42 35.47 -17.07
CA GLU A 2 28.54 34.38 -16.61
C GLU A 2 27.24 34.47 -17.41
N ASP A 3 26.78 33.33 -17.92
CA ASP A 3 25.47 33.26 -18.56
C ASP A 3 24.40 33.62 -17.52
N PRO A 4 23.38 34.43 -17.90
CA PRO A 4 22.31 34.77 -17.00
C PRO A 4 21.59 33.51 -16.52
N ILE A 5 21.28 33.45 -15.22
CA ILE A 5 20.53 32.35 -14.62
C ILE A 5 19.15 32.29 -15.27
N ASP A 6 18.82 31.14 -15.85
CA ASP A 6 17.47 30.83 -16.31
C ASP A 6 16.60 30.50 -15.08
N GLU A 7 15.86 31.49 -14.59
CA GLU A 7 14.97 31.36 -13.43
C GLU A 7 13.91 30.28 -13.62
N ALA A 8 13.42 30.08 -14.86
CA ALA A 8 12.41 29.06 -15.14
C ALA A 8 13.01 27.66 -15.01
N ARG A 9 14.23 27.45 -15.52
CA ARG A 9 14.96 26.20 -15.31
C ARG A 9 15.20 25.92 -13.82
N VAL A 10 15.59 26.94 -13.06
CA VAL A 10 15.83 26.79 -11.61
C VAL A 10 14.55 26.37 -10.87
N GLU A 11 13.40 26.93 -11.22
CA GLU A 11 12.14 26.57 -10.55
C GLU A 11 11.69 25.13 -10.89
N VAL A 12 11.89 24.69 -12.14
CA VAL A 12 11.64 23.29 -12.54
C VAL A 12 12.57 22.33 -11.79
N GLU A 13 13.86 22.63 -11.72
CA GLU A 13 14.83 21.82 -10.96
C GLU A 13 14.47 21.77 -9.47
N ARG A 14 14.07 22.91 -8.90
CA ARG A 14 13.61 22.99 -7.51
C ARG A 14 12.38 22.13 -7.26
N ALA A 15 11.38 22.19 -8.13
CA ALA A 15 10.16 21.38 -8.02
C ALA A 15 10.49 19.88 -8.07
N GLN A 16 11.36 19.45 -8.99
CA GLN A 16 11.80 18.05 -9.09
C GLN A 16 12.54 17.56 -7.84
N VAL A 17 13.41 18.39 -7.27
CA VAL A 17 14.11 18.05 -6.01
C VAL A 17 13.11 17.93 -4.86
N LEU A 18 12.15 18.85 -4.76
CA LEU A 18 11.12 18.80 -3.72
C LEU A 18 10.25 17.55 -3.85
N ASP A 19 9.81 17.20 -5.06
CA ASP A 19 9.05 15.98 -5.33
C ASP A 19 9.83 14.73 -4.89
N THR A 20 11.10 14.64 -5.29
CA THR A 20 12.00 13.54 -4.87
C THR A 20 12.11 13.46 -3.35
N CYS A 21 12.32 14.58 -2.66
CA CYS A 21 12.42 14.62 -1.20
C CYS A 21 11.11 14.19 -0.53
N ASN A 22 9.96 14.67 -1.02
CA ASN A 22 8.65 14.28 -0.50
C ASN A 22 8.41 12.78 -0.67
N TRP A 23 8.73 12.23 -1.85
CA TRP A 23 8.62 10.80 -2.09
C TRP A 23 9.53 9.97 -1.18
N GLN A 24 10.77 10.39 -0.98
CA GLN A 24 11.71 9.73 -0.07
C GLN A 24 11.22 9.77 1.38
N MET A 25 10.68 10.90 1.84
CA MET A 25 10.11 11.02 3.18
C MET A 25 8.89 10.13 3.36
N ALA A 26 7.99 10.07 2.37
CA ALA A 26 6.84 9.17 2.41
C ALA A 26 7.28 7.69 2.52
N ASN A 27 8.29 7.28 1.76
CA ASN A 27 8.83 5.92 1.83
C ASN A 27 9.54 5.63 3.16
N LEU A 28 10.31 6.57 3.70
CA LEU A 28 10.92 6.43 5.01
C LEU A 28 9.87 6.16 6.09
N LEU A 29 8.76 6.89 6.06
CA LEU A 29 7.65 6.74 7.01
C LEU A 29 6.88 5.44 6.80
N ARG A 30 6.63 5.06 5.54
CA ARG A 30 6.04 3.75 5.17
C ARG A 30 6.82 2.59 5.76
N TYR A 31 8.13 2.56 5.54
CA TYR A 31 9.00 1.43 5.90
C TYR A 31 9.57 1.51 7.32
N SER A 32 9.24 2.54 8.09
CA SER A 32 9.53 2.58 9.53
C SER A 32 8.88 1.39 10.25
N GLN A 33 9.45 0.97 11.38
CA GLN A 33 8.93 -0.12 12.22
C GLN A 33 8.75 0.39 13.65
N PRO A 34 7.50 0.52 14.17
CA PRO A 34 6.23 0.33 13.45
C PRO A 34 6.04 1.36 12.31
N SER A 35 5.17 1.06 11.34
CA SER A 35 4.92 1.97 10.21
C SER A 35 4.37 3.31 10.71
N ARG A 36 4.91 4.40 10.16
CA ARG A 36 4.50 5.79 10.45
C ARG A 36 3.75 6.39 9.26
N ILE A 37 3.09 5.55 8.46
CA ILE A 37 2.43 5.94 7.21
C ILE A 37 1.39 7.06 7.40
N THR A 38 0.75 7.17 8.57
CA THR A 38 -0.18 8.27 8.87
C THR A 38 0.50 9.65 8.85
N GLU A 39 1.78 9.72 9.19
CA GLU A 39 2.57 10.96 9.12
C GLU A 39 3.03 11.29 7.69
N ALA A 40 2.87 10.37 6.75
CA ALA A 40 3.29 10.55 5.36
C ALA A 40 2.33 11.44 4.55
N GLU A 41 1.13 11.71 5.07
CA GLU A 41 0.08 12.47 4.37
C GLU A 41 0.59 13.75 3.66
N PRO A 42 1.24 14.73 4.34
CA PRO A 42 1.61 15.98 3.68
C PRO A 42 2.58 15.78 2.52
N TYR A 43 3.47 14.78 2.62
CA TYR A 43 4.43 14.46 1.57
C TYR A 43 3.74 13.76 0.39
N LEU A 44 2.81 12.85 0.66
CA LEU A 44 2.04 12.16 -0.37
C LEU A 44 1.16 13.12 -1.15
N ARG A 45 0.53 14.10 -0.47
CA ARG A 45 -0.20 15.17 -1.13
C ARG A 45 0.70 16.01 -2.03
N ALA A 46 1.86 16.40 -1.53
CA ALA A 46 2.81 17.20 -2.32
C ALA A 46 3.30 16.46 -3.58
N VAL A 47 3.52 15.14 -3.51
CA VAL A 47 3.88 14.33 -4.69
C VAL A 47 2.73 14.26 -5.69
N ILE A 48 1.49 14.06 -5.21
CA ILE A 48 0.31 13.99 -6.08
C ILE A 48 0.05 15.36 -6.76
N GLU A 49 0.16 16.46 -6.00
CA GLU A 49 -0.06 17.82 -6.49
C GLU A 49 1.05 18.30 -7.42
N GLY A 50 2.31 17.91 -7.16
CA GLY A 50 3.48 18.31 -7.95
C GLY A 50 3.69 17.50 -9.23
N HIS A 51 2.90 16.46 -9.47
CA HIS A 51 3.04 15.60 -10.64
C HIS A 51 2.58 16.30 -11.93
N GLU A 52 3.52 16.73 -12.76
CA GLU A 52 3.27 17.18 -14.13
C GLU A 52 3.47 16.01 -15.12
N GLY A 53 2.46 15.17 -15.28
CA GLY A 53 2.46 14.01 -16.17
C GLY A 53 1.06 13.44 -16.36
N PRO A 54 0.86 12.53 -17.33
CA PRO A 54 -0.48 12.06 -17.71
C PRO A 54 -1.24 11.31 -16.61
N THR A 55 -0.55 10.82 -15.58
CA THR A 55 -1.18 10.24 -14.39
C THR A 55 -0.18 10.23 -13.23
N PRO A 56 -0.54 10.73 -12.02
CA PRO A 56 0.23 10.38 -10.83
C PRO A 56 0.35 8.87 -10.80
N GLU A 57 1.54 8.34 -10.53
CA GLU A 57 1.64 6.91 -10.23
C GLU A 57 0.58 6.58 -9.17
N ASP A 58 -0.26 5.56 -9.40
CA ASP A 58 -1.35 5.26 -8.47
C ASP A 58 -0.81 4.88 -7.07
N THR A 59 0.49 4.57 -6.98
CA THR A 59 1.23 4.30 -5.75
C THR A 59 1.09 5.42 -4.69
N PRO A 60 1.50 6.70 -4.93
CA PRO A 60 1.23 7.80 -4.01
C PRO A 60 -0.24 7.90 -3.56
N ALA A 61 -1.19 7.75 -4.47
CA ALA A 61 -2.62 7.84 -4.14
C ALA A 61 -3.08 6.70 -3.24
N MET A 62 -2.71 5.46 -3.55
CA MET A 62 -2.99 4.29 -2.70
C MET A 62 -2.35 4.43 -1.32
N LEU A 63 -1.11 4.93 -1.26
CA LEU A 63 -0.43 5.20 0.01
C LEU A 63 -1.10 6.34 0.79
N LEU A 64 -1.63 7.37 0.10
CA LEU A 64 -2.40 8.43 0.74
C LEU A 64 -3.69 7.86 1.35
N ALA A 65 -4.41 6.99 0.64
CA ALA A 65 -5.57 6.31 1.22
C ALA A 65 -5.19 5.56 2.51
N VAL A 66 -4.06 4.84 2.51
CA VAL A 66 -3.53 4.19 3.73
C VAL A 66 -3.16 5.20 4.81
N ALA A 67 -2.53 6.33 4.48
CA ALA A 67 -2.21 7.36 5.48
C ALA A 67 -3.48 7.89 6.18
N LEU A 68 -4.61 7.93 5.47
CA LEU A 68 -5.87 8.46 5.95
C LEU A 68 -6.77 7.46 6.69
N HIS A 69 -6.58 6.16 6.50
CA HIS A 69 -7.55 5.13 6.94
C HIS A 69 -7.79 5.04 8.46
N LYS A 70 -6.90 5.61 9.27
CA LYS A 70 -7.00 5.67 10.74
C LYS A 70 -7.47 7.02 11.26
N THR A 71 -7.72 7.99 10.39
CA THR A 71 -8.10 9.35 10.79
C THR A 71 -9.62 9.45 10.85
N PRO A 72 -10.23 9.62 12.04
CA PRO A 72 -11.69 9.68 12.16
C PRO A 72 -12.30 10.81 11.34
N GLY A 73 -13.40 10.52 10.64
CA GLY A 73 -14.11 11.48 9.81
C GLY A 73 -13.55 11.65 8.39
N ARG A 74 -12.50 10.90 8.03
CA ARG A 74 -11.87 10.93 6.69
C ARG A 74 -12.09 9.64 5.90
N GLU A 75 -12.99 8.79 6.35
CA GLU A 75 -13.20 7.46 5.78
C GLU A 75 -13.70 7.53 4.33
N ASN A 76 -14.58 8.50 4.04
CA ASN A 76 -15.05 8.73 2.67
C ASN A 76 -13.95 9.26 1.75
N GLU A 77 -13.07 10.11 2.26
CA GLU A 77 -11.94 10.65 1.51
C GLU A 77 -10.95 9.52 1.18
N ALA A 78 -10.56 8.74 2.18
CA ALA A 78 -9.64 7.61 2.02
C ALA A 78 -10.18 6.57 1.03
N TYR A 79 -11.47 6.20 1.16
CA TYR A 79 -12.09 5.25 0.25
C TYR A 79 -12.17 5.78 -1.18
N LYS A 80 -12.55 7.05 -1.37
CA LYS A 80 -12.61 7.66 -2.70
C LYS A 80 -11.24 7.68 -3.37
N ILE A 81 -10.20 8.12 -2.67
CA ILE A 81 -8.82 8.14 -3.20
C ILE A 81 -8.39 6.75 -3.66
N LEU A 82 -8.68 5.70 -2.86
CA LEU A 82 -8.38 4.33 -3.26
C LEU A 82 -9.15 3.93 -4.52
N LYS A 83 -10.46 4.20 -4.58
CA LYS A 83 -11.29 3.84 -5.75
C LYS A 83 -10.80 4.55 -7.01
N ASP A 84 -10.55 5.86 -6.94
CA ASP A 84 -10.04 6.65 -8.06
C ASP A 84 -8.68 6.10 -8.53
N ALA A 85 -7.78 5.73 -7.61
CA ALA A 85 -6.49 5.11 -7.93
C ALA A 85 -6.62 3.70 -8.55
N MET A 86 -7.72 3.00 -8.30
CA MET A 86 -7.99 1.67 -8.87
C MET A 86 -8.64 1.73 -10.27
N GLU A 87 -9.23 2.86 -10.67
CA GLU A 87 -9.86 2.99 -12.00
C GLU A 87 -8.85 2.89 -13.15
N HIS A 88 -7.58 3.21 -12.88
CA HIS A 88 -6.48 3.03 -13.82
C HIS A 88 -5.86 1.62 -13.81
N GLY A 89 -6.44 0.69 -13.03
CA GLY A 89 -5.98 -0.69 -12.86
C GLY A 89 -5.13 -0.89 -11.60
N ASP A 90 -4.22 -1.86 -11.63
CA ASP A 90 -3.16 -2.02 -10.62
C ASP A 90 -2.05 -0.96 -10.74
N GLY A 91 -2.16 -0.07 -11.73
CA GLY A 91 -1.58 1.29 -11.67
C GLY A 91 -0.06 1.37 -11.55
N GLY A 92 0.63 0.27 -11.87
CA GLY A 92 2.07 0.14 -11.65
C GLY A 92 2.50 0.05 -10.17
N ALA A 93 1.58 0.13 -9.20
CA ALA A 93 1.90 0.19 -7.77
C ALA A 93 2.49 -1.11 -7.19
N GLY A 94 2.43 -2.18 -7.99
CA GLY A 94 2.84 -3.51 -7.63
C GLY A 94 1.90 -4.14 -6.59
N PRO A 95 1.91 -5.48 -6.48
CA PRO A 95 0.95 -6.19 -5.64
C PRO A 95 1.07 -5.80 -4.17
N TYR A 96 2.27 -5.49 -3.67
CA TYR A 96 2.46 -5.14 -2.26
C TYR A 96 1.70 -3.88 -1.82
N THR A 97 1.73 -2.82 -2.63
CA THR A 97 1.07 -1.56 -2.28
C THR A 97 -0.45 -1.71 -2.39
N PHE A 98 -0.92 -2.32 -3.48
CA PHE A 98 -2.32 -2.58 -3.73
C PHE A 98 -2.97 -3.45 -2.65
N LEU A 99 -2.35 -4.60 -2.30
CA LEU A 99 -2.89 -5.52 -1.29
C LEU A 99 -2.97 -4.83 0.08
N TRP A 100 -1.93 -4.08 0.45
CA TRP A 100 -1.91 -3.34 1.71
C TRP A 100 -2.99 -2.26 1.76
N ALA A 101 -3.13 -1.46 0.70
CA ALA A 101 -4.10 -0.37 0.63
C ALA A 101 -5.52 -0.90 0.74
N LYS A 102 -5.87 -1.94 -0.02
CA LYS A 102 -7.19 -2.57 0.05
C LYS A 102 -7.48 -3.16 1.41
N SER A 103 -6.53 -3.87 2.00
CA SER A 103 -6.71 -4.50 3.31
C SER A 103 -6.89 -3.45 4.41
N ALA A 104 -6.12 -2.36 4.37
CA ALA A 104 -6.26 -1.26 5.31
C ALA A 104 -7.62 -0.55 5.20
N ILE A 105 -8.07 -0.27 3.97
CA ILE A 105 -9.34 0.40 3.72
C ILE A 105 -10.53 -0.52 4.01
N ALA A 106 -10.47 -1.81 3.68
CA ALA A 106 -11.49 -2.78 4.04
C ALA A 106 -11.72 -2.82 5.55
N ARG A 107 -10.65 -2.88 6.35
CA ARG A 107 -10.75 -2.85 7.82
C ARG A 107 -11.36 -1.53 8.32
N MET A 108 -10.97 -0.40 7.74
CA MET A 108 -11.61 0.89 8.04
C MET A 108 -13.11 0.85 7.74
N LEU A 109 -13.52 0.34 6.58
CA LEU A 109 -14.93 0.22 6.18
C LEU A 109 -15.72 -0.69 7.13
N ARG A 110 -15.15 -1.82 7.57
CA ARG A 110 -15.74 -2.68 8.62
C ARG A 110 -15.97 -1.93 9.92
N ARG A 111 -15.00 -1.10 10.36
CA ARG A 111 -15.15 -0.26 11.59
C ARG A 111 -16.32 0.71 11.48
N VAL A 112 -16.54 1.30 10.30
CA VAL A 112 -17.66 2.23 10.04
C VAL A 112 -18.91 1.56 9.46
N LYS A 113 -19.04 0.23 9.56
CA LYS A 113 -20.23 -0.55 9.15
C LYS A 113 -20.60 -0.42 7.67
N ARG A 114 -19.61 -0.20 6.81
CA ARG A 114 -19.72 -0.21 5.35
C ARG A 114 -19.35 -1.59 4.80
N ASP A 115 -20.16 -2.59 5.17
CA ASP A 115 -19.80 -4.01 5.02
C ASP A 115 -19.74 -4.52 3.58
N GLU A 116 -20.56 -3.97 2.67
CA GLU A 116 -20.58 -4.37 1.26
C GLU A 116 -19.30 -3.93 0.55
N GLU A 117 -18.93 -2.66 0.68
CA GLU A 117 -17.70 -2.11 0.10
C GLU A 117 -16.44 -2.72 0.70
N ALA A 118 -16.46 -3.04 2.01
CA ALA A 118 -15.37 -3.78 2.64
C ALA A 118 -15.19 -5.15 1.98
N LYS A 119 -16.31 -5.87 1.75
CA LYS A 119 -16.30 -7.19 1.14
C LYS A 119 -15.78 -7.16 -0.30
N GLU A 120 -16.11 -6.13 -1.08
CA GLU A 120 -15.58 -5.96 -2.44
C GLU A 120 -14.05 -5.90 -2.43
N LEU A 121 -13.47 -5.05 -1.57
CA LEU A 121 -12.01 -4.91 -1.45
C LEU A 121 -11.34 -6.21 -0.94
N GLU A 122 -11.96 -6.87 0.03
CA GLU A 122 -11.48 -8.16 0.57
C GLU A 122 -11.47 -9.25 -0.51
N GLU A 123 -12.54 -9.36 -1.29
CA GLU A 123 -12.65 -10.38 -2.36
C GLU A 123 -11.59 -10.18 -3.43
N GLU A 124 -11.31 -8.93 -3.83
CA GLU A 124 -10.24 -8.65 -4.79
C GLU A 124 -8.84 -9.03 -4.25
N VAL A 125 -8.59 -8.85 -2.95
CA VAL A 125 -7.35 -9.32 -2.30
C VAL A 125 -7.29 -10.84 -2.26
N ILE A 126 -8.38 -11.50 -1.89
CA ILE A 126 -8.47 -12.97 -1.81
C ILE A 126 -8.28 -13.60 -3.19
N ASP A 127 -8.90 -13.05 -4.23
CA ASP A 127 -8.74 -13.52 -5.60
C ASP A 127 -7.31 -13.33 -6.10
N TRP A 128 -6.65 -12.20 -5.77
CA TRP A 128 -5.25 -12.02 -6.10
C TRP A 128 -4.37 -13.11 -5.47
N ILE A 129 -4.58 -13.39 -4.18
CA ILE A 129 -3.85 -14.44 -3.44
C ILE A 129 -4.05 -15.79 -4.15
N LYS A 130 -5.30 -16.17 -4.44
CA LYS A 130 -5.65 -17.42 -5.11
C LYS A 130 -4.96 -17.60 -6.47
N TRP A 131 -4.90 -16.54 -7.27
CA TRP A 131 -4.27 -16.60 -8.60
C TRP A 131 -2.75 -16.47 -8.57
N HIS A 132 -2.17 -16.06 -7.42
CA HIS A 132 -0.73 -15.87 -7.25
C HIS A 132 -0.19 -16.66 -6.04
N PRO A 133 -0.29 -18.00 -6.03
CA PRO A 133 0.13 -18.82 -4.90
C PRO A 133 1.59 -18.68 -4.51
N TYR A 134 2.45 -18.35 -5.48
CA TYR A 134 3.87 -18.12 -5.31
C TYR A 134 4.25 -16.63 -5.37
N GLY A 135 3.25 -15.74 -5.44
CA GLY A 135 3.47 -14.30 -5.63
C GLY A 135 4.14 -13.64 -4.43
N MET A 136 3.98 -14.19 -3.23
CA MET A 136 4.69 -13.72 -2.04
C MET A 136 4.77 -14.76 -0.91
N PRO A 137 5.77 -14.64 -0.03
CA PRO A 137 5.82 -15.44 1.19
C PRO A 137 4.63 -15.19 2.14
N PRO A 138 4.04 -16.24 2.76
CA PRO A 138 3.05 -16.13 3.84
C PRO A 138 3.25 -15.02 4.88
N SER A 139 4.48 -14.84 5.38
CA SER A 139 4.86 -13.81 6.36
C SER A 139 4.74 -12.41 5.77
N LYS A 140 5.11 -12.24 4.49
CA LYS A 140 4.92 -10.99 3.76
C LYS A 140 3.45 -10.72 3.52
N LEU A 141 2.65 -11.73 3.15
CA LEU A 141 1.20 -11.56 3.01
C LEU A 141 0.58 -11.09 4.33
N ARG A 142 0.88 -11.78 5.44
CA ARG A 142 0.39 -11.41 6.78
C ARG A 142 0.73 -9.96 7.12
N ALA A 143 1.96 -9.53 6.85
CA ALA A 143 2.40 -8.16 7.12
C ALA A 143 1.65 -7.08 6.30
N LEU A 144 1.00 -7.44 5.18
CA LEU A 144 0.20 -6.49 4.39
C LEU A 144 -1.27 -6.46 4.79
N VAL A 145 -1.80 -7.59 5.28
CA VAL A 145 -3.23 -7.72 5.57
C VAL A 145 -3.57 -7.56 7.04
N VAL A 146 -2.58 -7.58 7.92
CA VAL A 146 -2.66 -7.31 9.36
C VAL A 146 -2.15 -5.90 9.66
N ASP A 147 -2.50 -5.39 10.84
CA ASP A 147 -2.07 -4.10 11.32
C ASP A 147 -1.57 -4.21 12.75
N ASP A 148 -0.32 -3.81 12.95
CA ASP A 148 0.36 -3.90 14.25
C ASP A 148 -0.34 -3.09 15.36
N ALA A 149 -1.24 -2.16 15.00
CA ALA A 149 -2.02 -1.40 15.96
C ALA A 149 -3.32 -2.10 16.40
N GLU A 150 -3.74 -3.16 15.71
CA GLU A 150 -4.90 -3.97 16.08
C GLU A 150 -4.46 -5.14 16.96
N PRO A 151 -5.31 -5.60 17.90
CA PRO A 151 -5.03 -6.82 18.67
C PRO A 151 -4.79 -8.02 17.75
N ASP A 152 -3.92 -8.94 18.16
CA ASP A 152 -3.58 -10.15 17.39
C ASP A 152 -4.81 -11.02 17.05
N ASP A 153 -5.88 -10.94 17.86
CA ASP A 153 -7.14 -11.66 17.68
C ASP A 153 -8.23 -10.86 16.96
N ALA A 154 -7.88 -9.69 16.40
CA ALA A 154 -8.82 -8.90 15.60
C ALA A 154 -9.29 -9.72 14.38
N PRO A 155 -10.62 -9.79 14.13
CA PRO A 155 -11.15 -10.49 12.97
C PRO A 155 -10.55 -9.97 11.68
N ASN A 156 -10.06 -10.87 10.83
CA ASN A 156 -9.44 -10.51 9.56
C ASN A 156 -10.06 -11.33 8.45
N ALA A 157 -11.08 -10.77 7.79
CA ALA A 157 -11.86 -11.46 6.78
C ALA A 157 -11.00 -12.08 5.65
N ILE A 158 -9.86 -11.46 5.31
CA ILE A 158 -8.94 -11.97 4.29
C ILE A 158 -8.20 -13.21 4.81
N LEU A 159 -7.55 -13.14 5.97
CA LEU A 159 -6.83 -14.28 6.55
C LEU A 159 -7.77 -15.39 7.04
N ASP A 160 -9.02 -15.03 7.34
CA ASP A 160 -10.03 -15.97 7.80
C ASP A 160 -10.72 -16.75 6.69
N ASP A 161 -10.63 -16.27 5.45
CA ASP A 161 -11.22 -16.92 4.28
C ASP A 161 -10.61 -18.33 4.06
N PRO A 162 -11.43 -19.37 3.88
CA PRO A 162 -10.97 -20.74 3.67
C PRO A 162 -9.96 -20.88 2.52
N ARG A 163 -10.13 -20.11 1.43
CA ARG A 163 -9.23 -20.14 0.25
C ARG A 163 -7.84 -19.66 0.61
N VAL A 164 -7.75 -18.61 1.43
CA VAL A 164 -6.47 -18.07 1.91
C VAL A 164 -5.85 -19.03 2.93
N LYS A 165 -6.65 -19.59 3.85
CA LYS A 165 -6.16 -20.58 4.84
C LYS A 165 -5.58 -21.84 4.18
N GLU A 166 -6.25 -22.38 3.17
CA GLU A 166 -5.75 -23.52 2.39
C GLU A 166 -4.39 -23.21 1.77
N GLN A 167 -4.29 -22.06 1.11
CA GLN A 167 -3.06 -21.67 0.44
C GLN A 167 -1.90 -21.40 1.39
N LEU A 168 -2.18 -20.79 2.54
CA LEU A 168 -1.19 -20.58 3.60
C LEU A 168 -0.78 -21.88 4.30
N GLY A 169 -1.71 -22.82 4.49
CA GLY A 169 -1.44 -24.12 5.11
C GLY A 169 -0.56 -25.02 4.24
N ASN A 170 -0.64 -24.86 2.93
CA ASN A 170 0.17 -25.59 1.96
C ASN A 170 1.56 -24.98 1.73
N ALA A 171 1.85 -23.83 2.34
CA ALA A 171 3.10 -23.10 2.16
C ALA A 171 4.01 -23.23 3.41
N VAL A 172 5.23 -23.72 3.21
CA VAL A 172 6.29 -23.71 4.23
C VAL A 172 7.31 -22.66 3.87
N GLU A 173 7.47 -21.66 4.73
CA GLU A 173 8.59 -20.73 4.63
C GLU A 173 9.84 -21.33 5.27
N ILE A 174 10.91 -21.42 4.49
CA ILE A 174 12.24 -21.69 4.99
C ILE A 174 12.91 -20.34 5.22
N PRO A 175 13.35 -20.04 6.47
CA PRO A 175 14.11 -18.82 6.75
C PRO A 175 15.31 -18.73 5.82
N GLY A 176 15.40 -17.65 5.06
CA GLY A 176 16.58 -17.38 4.25
C GLY A 176 17.77 -17.11 5.18
N GLY A 177 18.86 -17.88 5.03
CA GLY A 177 20.12 -17.52 5.65
C GLY A 177 20.59 -16.14 5.17
N ILE A 178 21.38 -15.44 6.00
CA ILE A 178 21.94 -14.09 5.75
C ILE A 178 22.46 -13.97 4.31
N GLY A 179 21.63 -13.46 3.41
CA GLY A 179 21.86 -13.48 1.98
C GLY A 179 20.74 -12.74 1.25
N MET A 180 21.10 -12.05 0.17
CA MET A 180 20.33 -10.98 -0.53
C MET A 180 19.00 -11.40 -1.18
N PHE A 181 18.47 -12.59 -0.88
CA PHE A 181 17.18 -13.07 -1.37
C PHE A 181 16.38 -13.55 -0.16
N GLY A 182 15.21 -12.95 0.07
CA GLY A 182 14.38 -13.22 1.25
C GLY A 182 13.91 -14.68 1.39
N ASN A 183 13.06 -14.94 2.39
CA ASN A 183 12.54 -16.27 2.72
C ASN A 183 12.10 -17.06 1.46
N THR A 184 12.52 -18.32 1.39
CA THR A 184 12.13 -19.24 0.30
C THR A 184 10.85 -19.95 0.70
N VAL A 185 9.88 -20.04 -0.22
CA VAL A 185 8.59 -20.71 0.02
C VAL A 185 8.57 -22.05 -0.72
N ILE A 186 8.22 -23.13 -0.01
CA ILE A 186 7.94 -24.44 -0.61
C ILE A 186 6.44 -24.69 -0.48
N HIS A 187 5.78 -25.04 -1.58
CA HIS A 187 4.38 -25.47 -1.55
C HIS A 187 4.28 -26.99 -1.69
N PHE A 188 3.43 -27.60 -0.87
CA PHE A 188 3.05 -29.00 -1.00
C PHE A 188 1.67 -29.05 -1.66
N GLY A 189 1.60 -29.72 -2.80
CA GLY A 189 0.35 -29.95 -3.55
C GLY A 189 -0.48 -31.09 -2.99
#